data_AF-A0A7S0CUH5-F1
#
_entry.id   AF-A0A7S0CUH5-F1
#
_cell.length_a   1.000
_cell.length_b   1.000
_cell.length_c   1.000
_cell.angle_alpha   90.00
_cell.angle_beta   90.00
_cell.angle_gamma   90.00
#
_symmetry.space_group_name_H-M   'P 1'
#
loop_
_entity.id
_entity.type
_entity.pdbx_description
1 polymer ?
#
loop_
_entity_poly.entity_id
_entity_poly.type
_entity_poly.pdbx_seq_one_letter_code
_entity_poly.pdbx_strand_id
1 'polypeptide(L)'
;TQKYIKVLGLSICPNGRKDVAGLAVAAQEKRKAYRAKVHLTKGFTQKEIEQRLSRHVNLSVKQKTPIRVLHRRTAMIRPKVIHSLRLFKWLGPKCFILDLITEAGTYVKEFVHGDRGRTVPNLGVILDCDADISQLDVMGLIEE
;
A
#
# COMPACT_ATOMS: atom_id res chain seq x y z
N THR A 1 -29.37 7.79 11.76
CA THR A 1 -28.02 7.40 12.24
C THR A 1 -27.18 6.99 11.05
N GLN A 2 -26.08 7.69 10.76
CA GLN A 2 -25.23 7.36 9.62
C GLN A 2 -24.46 6.07 9.92
N LYS A 3 -24.67 5.04 9.09
CA LYS A 3 -23.99 3.74 9.26
C LYS A 3 -22.59 3.84 8.64
N TYR A 4 -21.55 3.86 9.48
CA TYR A 4 -20.14 3.89 9.05
C TYR A 4 -19.63 2.54 8.55
N ILE A 5 -20.32 1.44 8.87
CA ILE A 5 -19.90 0.08 8.56
C ILE A 5 -21.11 -0.70 8.02
N LYS A 6 -20.86 -1.54 7.02
CA LYS A 6 -21.79 -2.55 6.51
C LYS A 6 -21.13 -3.92 6.57
N VAL A 7 -21.81 -4.90 7.14
CA VAL A 7 -21.36 -6.31 7.15
C VAL A 7 -22.03 -7.03 5.99
N LEU A 8 -21.25 -7.79 5.24
CA LEU A 8 -21.69 -8.64 4.13
C LEU A 8 -21.19 -10.07 4.37
N GLY A 9 -21.90 -11.06 3.83
CA GLY A 9 -21.45 -12.47 3.91
C GLY A 9 -21.51 -13.10 5.30
N LEU A 10 -22.33 -12.56 6.22
CA LEU A 10 -22.52 -13.15 7.54
C LEU A 10 -23.14 -14.54 7.41
N SER A 11 -22.41 -15.55 7.86
CA SER A 11 -22.82 -16.96 7.82
C SER A 11 -22.19 -17.72 8.98
N ILE A 12 -22.73 -18.89 9.29
CA ILE A 12 -22.13 -19.82 10.25
C ILE A 12 -20.89 -20.43 9.59
N CYS A 13 -19.75 -20.42 10.29
CA CYS A 13 -18.53 -21.09 9.88
C CYS A 13 -18.55 -22.57 10.32
N PRO A 14 -18.83 -23.53 9.41
CA PRO A 14 -19.13 -24.91 9.78
C PRO A 14 -17.91 -25.66 10.35
N ASN A 15 -16.69 -25.24 10.03
CA ASN A 15 -15.46 -25.89 10.50
C ASN A 15 -14.80 -25.15 11.67
N GLY A 16 -15.47 -24.15 12.24
CA GLY A 16 -15.03 -23.41 13.44
C GLY A 16 -13.58 -22.95 13.35
N ARG A 17 -12.71 -23.53 14.19
CA ARG A 17 -11.28 -23.17 14.25
C ARG A 17 -10.53 -23.33 12.94
N LYS A 18 -10.90 -24.31 12.09
CA LYS A 18 -10.24 -24.52 10.79
C LYS A 18 -10.51 -23.36 9.82
N ASP A 19 -11.73 -22.85 9.80
CA ASP A 19 -12.09 -21.69 8.96
C ASP A 19 -11.30 -20.44 9.40
N VAL A 20 -11.16 -20.24 10.72
CA VAL A 20 -10.37 -19.13 11.28
C VAL A 20 -8.88 -19.26 10.93
N ALA A 21 -8.31 -20.46 11.02
CA ALA A 21 -6.92 -20.70 10.62
C ALA A 21 -6.70 -20.42 9.13
N GLY A 22 -7.65 -20.82 8.27
CA GLY A 22 -7.61 -20.52 6.84
C GLY A 22 -7.59 -19.02 6.55
N LEU A 23 -8.33 -18.21 7.31
CA LEU A 23 -8.30 -16.74 7.18
C LEU A 23 -6.94 -16.14 7.54
N ALA A 24 -6.26 -16.68 8.56
CA ALA A 24 -4.95 -16.19 8.97
C ALA A 24 -3.89 -16.47 7.90
N VAL A 25 -3.93 -17.64 7.28
CA VAL A 25 -3.05 -18.01 6.15
C VAL A 25 -3.35 -17.13 4.95
N ALA A 26 -4.61 -17.02 4.54
CA ALA A 26 -5.02 -16.17 3.42
C ALA A 26 -4.63 -14.69 3.63
N ALA A 27 -4.65 -14.19 4.87
CA ALA A 27 -4.22 -12.84 5.18
C ALA A 27 -2.71 -12.59 4.97
N GLN A 28 -1.90 -13.64 4.97
CA GLN A 28 -0.45 -13.60 4.73
C GLN A 28 -0.08 -13.83 3.27
N GLU A 29 -0.92 -14.52 2.50
CA GLU A 29 -0.62 -14.88 1.11
C GLU A 29 -1.28 -13.94 0.11
N LYS A 30 -2.53 -13.54 0.36
CA LYS A 30 -3.29 -12.75 -0.62
C LYS A 30 -2.72 -11.36 -0.80
N ARG A 31 -2.54 -10.98 -2.06
CA ARG A 31 -2.17 -9.62 -2.46
C ARG A 31 -3.28 -8.65 -2.06
N LYS A 32 -2.90 -7.42 -1.72
CA LYS A 32 -3.84 -6.38 -1.29
C LYS A 32 -3.83 -5.22 -2.28
N ALA A 33 -5.02 -4.75 -2.64
CA ALA A 33 -5.22 -3.58 -3.48
C ALA A 33 -5.49 -2.36 -2.60
N TYR A 34 -4.80 -1.26 -2.88
CA TYR A 34 -4.94 0.01 -2.18
C TYR A 34 -5.13 1.16 -3.13
N ARG A 35 -5.77 2.21 -2.63
CA ARG A 35 -5.89 3.51 -3.29
C ARG A 35 -5.42 4.60 -2.34
N ALA A 36 -4.47 5.42 -2.78
CA ALA A 36 -3.84 6.43 -1.95
C ALA A 36 -3.92 7.82 -2.60
N LYS A 37 -4.24 8.84 -1.80
CA LYS A 37 -4.11 10.25 -2.22
C LYS A 37 -2.72 10.77 -1.85
N VAL A 38 -1.91 11.01 -2.86
CA VAL A 38 -0.49 11.38 -2.76
C VAL A 38 -0.31 12.88 -3.03
N HIS A 39 0.54 13.51 -2.22
CA HIS A 39 1.00 14.89 -2.39
C HIS A 39 2.51 14.91 -2.60
N LEU A 40 2.98 15.80 -3.46
CA LEU A 40 4.39 15.96 -3.80
C LEU A 40 4.87 17.37 -3.48
N THR A 41 6.15 17.51 -3.11
CA THR A 41 6.75 18.85 -2.92
C THR A 41 7.02 19.55 -4.25
N LYS A 42 7.39 18.79 -5.29
CA LYS A 42 7.63 19.23 -6.67
C LYS A 42 6.47 18.80 -7.59
N GLY A 43 6.17 19.65 -8.58
CA GLY A 43 5.16 19.38 -9.59
C GLY A 43 5.69 18.55 -10.76
N PHE A 44 4.85 17.69 -11.32
CA PHE A 44 5.12 16.91 -12.52
C PHE A 44 3.95 17.04 -13.50
N THR A 45 4.14 16.58 -14.72
CA THR A 45 3.05 16.35 -15.67
C THR A 45 2.42 14.97 -15.45
N GLN A 46 1.18 14.80 -15.91
CA GLN A 46 0.49 13.51 -15.84
C GLN A 46 1.30 12.40 -16.52
N LYS A 47 1.82 12.66 -17.73
CA LYS A 47 2.63 11.70 -18.50
C LYS A 47 3.90 11.28 -17.77
N GLU A 48 4.60 12.21 -17.12
CA GLU A 48 5.80 11.87 -16.35
C GLU A 48 5.50 10.92 -15.20
N ILE A 49 4.41 11.17 -14.46
CA ILE A 49 3.98 10.26 -13.39
C ILE A 49 3.62 8.88 -13.95
N GLU A 50 2.78 8.82 -14.98
CA GLU A 50 2.39 7.54 -15.61
C GLU A 50 3.62 6.74 -16.10
N GLN A 51 4.57 7.40 -16.75
CA GLN A 51 5.79 6.77 -17.23
C GLN A 51 6.69 6.28 -16.09
N ARG A 52 6.86 7.07 -15.02
CA ARG A 52 7.69 6.65 -13.88
C ARG A 52 7.05 5.50 -13.11
N LEU A 53 5.74 5.51 -12.91
CA LEU A 53 5.04 4.43 -12.22
C LEU A 53 5.04 3.12 -13.01
N SER A 54 4.74 3.18 -14.32
CA SER A 54 4.61 1.98 -15.17
C SER A 54 5.91 1.18 -15.36
N ARG A 55 7.08 1.81 -15.15
CA ARG A 55 8.39 1.14 -15.16
C ARG A 55 8.61 0.19 -13.98
N HIS A 56 7.77 0.26 -12.94
CA HIS A 56 7.95 -0.49 -11.71
C HIS A 56 6.87 -1.55 -11.56
N VAL A 57 7.19 -2.77 -12.00
CA VAL A 57 6.37 -3.97 -11.84
C VAL A 57 7.14 -4.96 -10.98
N ASN A 58 6.47 -5.57 -10.00
CA ASN A 58 7.10 -6.46 -9.01
C ASN A 58 8.35 -5.85 -8.36
N LEU A 59 8.23 -4.59 -7.93
CA LEU A 59 9.30 -3.85 -7.28
C LEU A 59 9.60 -4.43 -5.90
N SER A 60 10.82 -4.91 -5.70
CA SER A 60 11.32 -5.33 -4.40
C SER A 60 11.65 -4.11 -3.53
N VAL A 61 11.11 -4.08 -2.32
CA VAL A 61 11.24 -3.00 -1.35
C VAL A 61 11.73 -3.56 -0.01
N LYS A 62 12.72 -2.91 0.58
CA LYS A 62 13.20 -3.21 1.94
C LYS A 62 12.54 -2.24 2.92
N GLN A 63 11.64 -2.76 3.76
CA GLN A 63 10.96 -1.97 4.79
C GLN A 63 11.51 -2.31 6.17
N LYS A 64 12.21 -1.37 6.81
CA LYS A 64 12.42 -1.46 8.27
C LYS A 64 11.07 -1.33 8.96
N THR A 65 10.93 -1.95 10.14
CA THR A 65 9.74 -1.75 11.00
C THR A 65 9.47 -0.23 11.14
N PRO A 66 8.29 0.26 10.72
CA PRO A 66 8.00 1.70 10.70
C PRO A 66 8.15 2.35 12.06
N ILE A 67 8.64 3.60 12.09
CA ILE A 67 8.84 4.34 13.35
C ILE A 67 7.57 4.32 14.22
N ARG A 68 6.42 4.60 13.62
CA ARG A 68 5.13 4.65 14.32
C ARG A 68 4.68 3.33 14.97
N VAL A 69 5.30 2.20 14.64
CA VAL A 69 4.99 0.88 15.22
C VAL A 69 6.15 0.26 15.97
N LEU A 70 7.31 0.91 16.06
CA LEU A 70 8.50 0.37 16.74
C LEU A 70 8.24 0.05 18.22
N HIS A 71 7.41 0.84 18.90
CA HIS A 71 7.06 0.61 20.32
C HIS A 71 6.34 -0.74 20.56
N ARG A 72 5.79 -1.37 19.52
CA ARG A 72 4.98 -2.60 19.62
C ARG A 72 5.45 -3.73 18.71
N ARG A 73 6.50 -3.52 17.92
CA ARG A 73 7.00 -4.50 16.95
C ARG A 73 8.52 -4.49 16.97
N THR A 74 9.11 -5.68 16.95
CA THR A 74 10.55 -5.88 16.84
C THR A 74 11.10 -5.12 15.64
N ALA A 75 12.20 -4.39 15.84
CA ALA A 75 12.93 -3.70 14.80
C ALA A 75 13.61 -4.74 13.89
N MET A 76 13.18 -4.83 12.63
CA MET A 76 13.81 -5.67 11.62
C MET A 76 13.51 -5.13 10.21
N ILE A 77 14.29 -5.58 9.23
CA ILE A 77 14.03 -5.31 7.81
C ILE A 77 13.17 -6.44 7.26
N ARG A 78 12.09 -6.10 6.56
CA ARG A 78 11.25 -7.05 5.83
C ARG A 78 11.32 -6.72 4.34
N PRO A 79 11.83 -7.64 3.50
CA PRO A 79 11.64 -7.53 2.06
C PRO A 79 10.15 -7.67 1.75
N LYS A 80 9.66 -6.84 0.83
CA LYS A 80 8.28 -6.81 0.37
C LYS A 80 8.24 -6.56 -1.13
N VAL A 81 7.18 -6.99 -1.79
CA VAL A 81 6.97 -6.71 -3.22
C VAL A 81 5.77 -5.78 -3.43
N ILE A 82 6.00 -4.71 -4.21
CA ILE A 82 4.94 -3.91 -4.82
C ILE A 82 4.72 -4.46 -6.22
N HIS A 83 3.64 -5.19 -6.43
CA HIS A 83 3.34 -5.87 -7.69
C HIS A 83 3.03 -4.89 -8.82
N SER A 84 2.30 -3.80 -8.52
CA SER A 84 2.04 -2.76 -9.51
C SER A 84 1.77 -1.41 -8.86
N LEU A 85 2.07 -0.37 -9.63
CA LEU A 85 1.77 1.03 -9.34
C LEU A 85 1.08 1.64 -10.55
N ARG A 86 -0.01 2.37 -10.34
CA ARG A 86 -0.76 3.00 -11.43
C ARG A 86 -1.32 4.34 -11.01
N LEU A 87 -1.19 5.33 -11.90
CA LEU A 87 -1.97 6.55 -11.76
C LEU A 87 -3.46 6.20 -11.94
N PHE A 88 -4.24 6.30 -10.87
CA PHE A 88 -5.69 6.11 -10.94
C PHE A 88 -6.39 7.39 -11.40
N LYS A 89 -6.02 8.53 -10.82
CA LYS A 89 -6.61 9.82 -11.15
C LYS A 89 -5.61 10.95 -11.00
N TRP A 90 -5.46 11.75 -12.05
CA TRP A 90 -4.74 13.01 -12.00
C TRP A 90 -5.56 14.08 -11.29
N LEU A 91 -4.97 14.78 -10.31
CA LEU A 91 -5.63 15.91 -9.63
C LEU A 91 -4.88 17.24 -9.84
N GLY A 92 -3.62 17.18 -10.28
CA GLY A 92 -2.81 18.35 -10.60
C GLY A 92 -1.31 18.04 -10.43
N PRO A 93 -0.43 19.02 -10.72
CA PRO A 93 1.01 18.78 -10.78
C PRO A 93 1.62 18.16 -9.53
N LYS A 94 1.06 18.46 -8.35
CA LYS A 94 1.57 18.02 -7.05
C LYS A 94 0.65 17.05 -6.32
N CYS A 95 -0.46 16.62 -6.94
CA CYS A 95 -1.45 15.79 -6.27
C CYS A 95 -2.09 14.81 -7.25
N PHE A 96 -2.16 13.54 -6.84
CA PHE A 96 -2.81 12.51 -7.64
C PHE A 96 -3.30 11.36 -6.76
N ILE A 97 -4.12 10.48 -7.35
CA ILE A 97 -4.56 9.23 -6.74
C ILE A 97 -3.76 8.08 -7.35
N LEU A 98 -3.12 7.31 -6.47
CA LEU A 98 -2.28 6.17 -6.79
C LEU A 98 -3.01 4.87 -6.45
N ASP A 99 -3.11 3.95 -7.39
CA ASP A 99 -3.48 2.57 -7.12
C ASP A 99 -2.22 1.71 -6.94
N LEU A 100 -2.22 0.85 -5.92
CA LEU A 100 -1.13 -0.07 -5.60
C LEU A 100 -1.66 -1.49 -5.42
N ILE A 101 -0.91 -2.47 -5.93
CA ILE A 101 -1.08 -3.89 -5.56
C ILE A 101 0.19 -4.31 -4.81
N THR A 102 0.04 -4.82 -3.60
CA THR A 102 1.20 -5.16 -2.75
C THR A 102 1.09 -6.56 -2.20
N GLU A 103 2.25 -7.13 -1.85
CA GLU A 103 2.35 -8.30 -0.98
C GLU A 103 1.70 -8.01 0.39
N ALA A 104 1.24 -9.06 1.06
CA ALA A 104 0.70 -8.96 2.41
C ALA A 104 1.72 -8.39 3.41
N GLY A 105 1.22 -7.60 4.37
CA GLY A 105 2.05 -6.99 5.42
C GLY A 105 2.91 -5.81 4.95
N THR A 106 2.73 -5.33 3.72
CA THR A 106 3.39 -4.13 3.21
C THR A 106 2.88 -2.88 3.92
N TYR A 107 3.80 -2.02 4.36
CA TYR A 107 3.50 -0.74 4.98
C TYR A 107 3.36 0.34 3.89
N VAL A 108 2.13 0.51 3.37
CA VAL A 108 1.85 1.39 2.21
C VAL A 108 2.18 2.85 2.49
N LYS A 109 1.84 3.37 3.68
CA LYS A 109 2.16 4.77 4.04
C LYS A 109 3.66 5.01 3.95
N GLU A 110 4.43 4.13 4.58
CA GLU A 110 5.88 4.20 4.60
C GLU A 110 6.53 3.94 3.23
N PHE A 111 5.88 3.18 2.34
CA PHE A 111 6.28 3.10 0.94
C PHE A 111 6.05 4.43 0.20
N VAL A 112 5.00 5.19 0.53
CA VAL A 112 4.77 6.52 -0.07
C VAL A 112 5.80 7.53 0.43
N HIS A 113 5.87 7.75 1.75
CA HIS A 113 6.66 8.83 2.34
C HIS A 113 8.09 8.44 2.76
N GLY A 114 8.51 7.20 2.52
CA GLY A 114 9.86 6.71 2.77
C GLY A 114 10.28 6.51 4.23
N ASP A 115 9.45 6.90 5.19
CA ASP A 115 9.69 6.82 6.65
C ASP A 115 11.11 7.30 7.05
N ARG A 116 11.52 8.47 6.53
CA ARG A 116 12.87 9.04 6.74
C ARG A 116 13.99 8.09 6.29
N GLY A 117 13.86 7.49 5.11
CA GLY A 117 14.85 6.58 4.52
C GLY A 117 14.81 5.15 5.09
N ARG A 118 13.77 4.79 5.84
CA ARG A 118 13.61 3.44 6.42
C ARG A 118 12.92 2.46 5.48
N THR A 119 12.29 2.97 4.42
CA THR A 119 11.75 2.19 3.30
C THR A 119 12.48 2.57 2.01
N VAL A 120 13.13 1.60 1.36
CA VAL A 120 13.88 1.81 0.12
C VAL A 120 13.72 0.62 -0.85
N PRO A 121 13.43 0.87 -2.14
CA PRO A 121 12.96 2.14 -2.70
C PRO A 121 11.57 2.53 -2.15
N ASN A 122 11.24 3.81 -2.25
CA ASN A 122 9.93 4.37 -1.89
C ASN A 122 9.43 5.27 -3.04
N LEU A 123 8.17 5.71 -2.99
CA LEU A 123 7.57 6.52 -4.05
C LEU A 123 8.35 7.81 -4.30
N GLY A 124 8.87 8.45 -3.25
CA GLY A 124 9.66 9.66 -3.40
C GLY A 124 10.97 9.43 -4.17
N VAL A 125 11.63 8.29 -3.95
CA VAL A 125 12.80 7.88 -4.76
C VAL A 125 12.41 7.62 -6.21
N ILE A 126 11.27 6.96 -6.46
CA ILE A 126 10.77 6.67 -7.82
C ILE A 126 10.48 7.97 -8.59
N LEU A 127 9.93 8.97 -7.90
CA LEU A 127 9.53 10.25 -8.48
C LEU A 127 10.60 11.33 -8.36
N ASP A 128 11.76 11.04 -7.75
CA ASP A 128 12.82 12.02 -7.51
C ASP A 128 12.29 13.31 -6.84
N CYS A 129 11.48 13.11 -5.79
CA CYS A 129 10.76 14.17 -5.07
C CYS A 129 10.24 13.63 -3.74
N ASP A 130 10.11 14.47 -2.72
CA ASP A 130 9.40 14.07 -1.50
C ASP A 130 7.91 13.86 -1.79
N ALA A 131 7.37 12.77 -1.26
CA ALA A 131 5.97 12.39 -1.37
C ALA A 131 5.37 12.17 0.02
N ASP A 132 4.09 12.50 0.19
CA ASP A 132 3.33 12.23 1.40
C ASP A 132 1.92 11.73 1.07
N ILE A 133 1.24 11.17 2.06
CA ILE A 133 -0.06 10.50 1.91
C ILE A 133 -1.10 11.09 2.87
N SER A 134 -2.22 11.53 2.32
CA SER A 134 -3.32 12.12 3.11
C SER A 134 -4.50 11.16 3.32
N GLN A 135 -4.72 10.23 2.38
CA GLN A 135 -5.81 9.26 2.42
C GLN A 135 -5.32 7.92 1.90
N LEU A 136 -5.86 6.84 2.46
CA LEU A 136 -5.53 5.46 2.09
C LEU A 136 -6.76 4.57 2.28
N ASP A 137 -7.24 4.01 1.18
CA ASP A 137 -8.34 3.05 1.14
C ASP A 137 -7.81 1.66 0.82
N VAL A 138 -8.39 0.64 1.47
CA VAL A 138 -8.20 -0.76 1.11
C VAL A 138 -9.31 -1.14 0.14
N MET A 139 -8.94 -1.40 -1.11
CA MET A 139 -9.91 -1.69 -2.17
C MET A 139 -10.36 -3.14 -2.17
N GLY A 140 -9.50 -4.05 -1.70
CA GLY A 140 -9.82 -5.47 -1.59
C GLY A 140 -8.60 -6.36 -1.49
N LEU A 141 -8.87 -7.66 -1.46
CA LEU A 141 -7.88 -8.71 -1.68
C LEU A 141 -7.93 -9.09 -3.16
N ILE A 142 -6.77 -9.35 -3.76
CA ILE A 142 -6.70 -9.90 -5.11
C ILE A 142 -6.51 -11.40 -4.97
N GLU A 143 -7.41 -12.16 -5.58
CA GLU A 143 -7.30 -13.60 -5.78
C GLU A 143 -6.59 -13.80 -7.14
N GLU A 144 -5.62 -14.71 -7.19
CA GLU A 144 -5.02 -15.14 -8.46
C GLU A 144 -5.95 -16.11 -9.18
#